data_AF-A0A8J9ZCA8-F1
#
_entry.id   AF-A0A8J9ZCA8-F1
#
_cell.length_a   1.000
_cell.length_b   1.000
_cell.length_c   1.000
_cell.angle_alpha   90.00
_cell.angle_beta   90.00
_cell.angle_gamma   90.00
#
_symmetry.space_group_name_H-M   'P 1'
#
loop_
_entity.id
_entity.type
_entity.pdbx_description
1 polymer ?
#
loop_
_entity_poly.entity_id
_entity_poly.type
_entity_poly.pdbx_seq_one_letter_code
_entity_poly.pdbx_strand_id
1 'polypeptide(L)'
;MRWNDWYLIVKHGGVEMEVDFAKNERSGSHYEEMRLVDFLQRYKHSDLYMVDTIPKTMMKEVYLPQSLSCGGFTQRLQDMKLWLSNGGTASTLHMDNMDNLNCMISGTKDWFLIEKEVTEKWQLHHDDGEEIAVDVERVDMYRYPALRNIPWWSARVPPGDCLYVPQGWYHQVRSHGRNMAVNIWWTPMSIFNHSDCTKGRGHRSPVQLSTLKVRPGKQIRFVLRTLLEEYGGELPKEMVQSLVLYQGESIITDSVFTEFDLNRDAWLSVAEIEALKDSTVEALLPDVQLQGVDTYGRCQAYNNTGGQSNVR
;
A
#
# COMPACT_ATOMS: atom_id res chain seq x y z
N MET A 1 15.02 -12.24 14.10
CA MET A 1 14.51 -13.07 12.99
C MET A 1 15.67 -13.82 12.33
N ARG A 2 15.47 -15.00 11.72
CA ARG A 2 16.55 -15.84 11.15
C ARG A 2 16.80 -15.65 9.64
N TRP A 3 16.13 -14.69 9.01
CA TRP A 3 16.13 -14.50 7.55
C TRP A 3 17.46 -13.94 7.01
N ASN A 4 18.48 -14.78 6.95
CA ASN A 4 19.64 -14.60 6.09
C ASN A 4 19.47 -15.38 4.79
N ASP A 5 20.32 -15.13 3.79
CA ASP A 5 20.18 -15.75 2.46
C ASP A 5 20.19 -17.28 2.51
N TRP A 6 21.10 -17.87 3.30
CA TRP A 6 21.20 -19.32 3.43
C TRP A 6 19.91 -19.92 4.00
N TYR A 7 19.35 -19.30 5.04
CA TYR A 7 18.10 -19.75 5.65
C TYR A 7 16.93 -19.67 4.67
N LEU A 8 16.83 -18.55 3.94
CA LEU A 8 15.78 -18.34 2.95
C LEU A 8 15.90 -19.33 1.79
N ILE A 9 17.10 -19.60 1.28
CA ILE A 9 17.36 -20.61 0.25
C ILE A 9 16.91 -22.00 0.72
N VAL A 10 17.37 -22.42 1.91
CA VAL A 10 17.13 -23.80 2.39
C VAL A 10 15.67 -24.02 2.74
N LYS A 11 15.00 -23.04 3.35
CA LYS A 11 13.65 -23.22 3.89
C LYS A 11 12.55 -22.78 2.94
N HIS A 12 12.77 -21.69 2.21
CA HIS A 12 11.76 -21.00 1.40
C HIS A 12 12.16 -20.87 -0.07
N GLY A 13 13.28 -21.47 -0.50
CA GLY A 13 13.83 -21.25 -1.83
C GLY A 13 12.91 -21.64 -3.00
N GLY A 14 11.98 -22.56 -2.79
CA GLY A 14 10.99 -22.97 -3.79
C GLY A 14 9.74 -22.11 -3.86
N VAL A 15 9.65 -21.03 -3.07
CA VAL A 15 8.54 -20.07 -3.12
C VAL A 15 8.73 -19.15 -4.32
N GLU A 16 7.70 -18.98 -5.14
CA GLU A 16 7.66 -17.98 -6.21
C GLU A 16 7.34 -16.61 -5.64
N MET A 17 8.01 -15.58 -6.17
CA MET A 17 7.90 -14.20 -5.70
C MET A 17 7.95 -13.25 -6.90
N GLU A 18 7.25 -12.12 -6.82
CA GLU A 18 7.37 -11.04 -7.81
C GLU A 18 8.70 -10.29 -7.67
N VAL A 19 9.38 -10.11 -8.81
CA VAL A 19 10.70 -9.46 -8.88
C VAL A 19 10.73 -8.44 -10.00
N ASP A 20 11.15 -7.22 -9.66
CA ASP A 20 11.51 -6.14 -10.57
C ASP A 20 12.99 -6.28 -10.98
N PHE A 21 13.29 -5.94 -12.23
CA PHE A 21 14.63 -5.93 -12.80
C PHE A 21 15.29 -4.55 -12.76
N ALA A 22 14.60 -3.54 -12.23
CA ALA A 22 15.12 -2.20 -11.99
C ALA A 22 15.20 -1.89 -10.49
N LYS A 23 16.29 -1.22 -10.08
CA LYS A 23 16.45 -0.70 -8.70
C LYS A 23 15.71 0.62 -8.45
N ASN A 24 15.23 1.25 -9.51
CA ASN A 24 14.49 2.50 -9.44
C ASN A 24 13.06 2.21 -9.87
N GLU A 25 12.09 2.59 -9.04
CA GLU A 25 10.65 2.50 -9.32
C GLU A 25 10.25 3.54 -10.38
N ARG A 26 10.82 3.43 -11.59
CA ARG A 26 10.42 4.23 -12.74
C ARG A 26 9.22 3.57 -13.40
N SER A 27 8.22 4.38 -13.77
CA SER A 27 7.04 3.91 -14.50
C SER A 27 7.45 3.05 -15.70
N GLY A 28 7.07 1.77 -15.69
CA GLY A 28 7.42 0.79 -16.73
C GLY A 28 8.28 -0.40 -16.26
N SER A 29 8.38 -0.68 -14.96
CA SER A 29 9.03 -1.91 -14.49
C SER A 29 8.29 -3.16 -14.97
N HIS A 30 9.08 -4.16 -15.38
CA HIS A 30 8.58 -5.48 -15.76
C HIS A 30 8.77 -6.40 -14.56
N TYR A 31 7.67 -6.75 -13.89
CA TYR A 31 7.68 -7.78 -12.86
C TYR A 31 7.67 -9.16 -13.51
N GLU A 32 8.52 -10.06 -13.02
CA GLU A 32 8.44 -11.49 -13.35
C GLU A 32 8.36 -12.31 -12.06
N GLU A 33 7.60 -13.41 -12.12
CA GLU A 33 7.66 -14.43 -11.08
C GLU A 33 9.02 -15.13 -11.10
N MET A 34 9.63 -15.24 -9.93
CA MET A 34 10.93 -15.86 -9.77
C MET A 34 10.98 -16.63 -8.45
N ARG A 35 11.50 -17.87 -8.50
CA ARG A 35 11.78 -18.63 -7.29
C ARG A 35 12.75 -17.86 -6.40
N LEU A 36 12.45 -17.82 -5.11
CA LEU A 36 13.25 -17.14 -4.11
C LEU A 36 14.71 -17.60 -4.13
N VAL A 37 14.98 -18.88 -4.41
CA VAL A 37 16.35 -19.39 -4.56
C VAL A 37 17.08 -18.74 -5.75
N ASP A 38 16.41 -18.60 -6.89
CA ASP A 38 17.01 -18.05 -8.11
C ASP A 38 17.25 -16.54 -7.95
N PHE A 39 16.36 -15.84 -7.24
CA PHE A 39 16.59 -14.44 -6.83
C PHE A 39 17.81 -14.33 -5.91
N LEU A 40 17.86 -15.11 -4.82
CA LEU A 40 18.90 -15.01 -3.79
C LEU A 40 20.31 -15.33 -4.30
N GLN A 41 20.42 -16.11 -5.38
CA GLN A 41 21.68 -16.40 -6.05
C GLN A 41 22.19 -15.24 -6.91
N ARG A 42 21.30 -14.34 -7.38
CA ARG A 42 21.62 -13.32 -8.38
C ARG A 42 21.63 -11.90 -7.83
N TYR A 43 20.72 -11.57 -6.92
CA TYR A 43 20.40 -10.19 -6.52
C TYR A 43 21.59 -9.36 -6.02
N LYS A 44 22.64 -9.99 -5.50
CA LYS A 44 23.87 -9.29 -5.03
C LYS A 44 24.71 -8.70 -6.16
N HIS A 45 24.54 -9.20 -7.37
CA HIS A 45 25.35 -8.85 -8.54
C HIS A 45 24.49 -8.32 -9.70
N SER A 46 23.23 -7.97 -9.41
CA SER A 46 22.27 -7.47 -10.39
C SER A 46 21.41 -6.37 -9.81
N ASP A 47 20.52 -5.85 -10.66
CA ASP A 47 19.53 -4.82 -10.32
C ASP A 47 18.18 -5.39 -9.89
N LEU A 48 18.16 -6.67 -9.51
CA LEU A 48 16.93 -7.34 -9.04
C LEU A 48 16.45 -6.73 -7.72
N TYR A 49 15.15 -6.47 -7.67
CA TYR A 49 14.43 -5.94 -6.52
C TYR A 49 13.14 -6.73 -6.32
N MET A 50 13.05 -7.47 -5.21
CA MET A 50 11.88 -8.28 -4.88
C MET A 50 10.92 -7.46 -4.02
N VAL A 51 9.68 -7.35 -4.48
CA VAL A 51 8.58 -6.66 -3.79
C VAL A 51 7.32 -7.48 -3.97
N ASP A 52 6.88 -8.18 -2.93
CA ASP A 52 5.72 -9.06 -3.03
C ASP A 52 5.03 -9.26 -1.67
N THR A 53 3.77 -9.65 -1.70
CA THR A 53 3.02 -10.15 -0.55
C THR A 53 3.77 -11.30 0.12
N ILE A 54 3.96 -11.25 1.44
CA ILE A 54 4.62 -12.35 2.16
C ILE A 54 3.79 -13.63 2.03
N PRO A 55 4.35 -14.71 1.48
CA PRO A 55 3.58 -15.94 1.32
C PRO A 55 3.18 -16.55 2.67
N LYS A 56 2.00 -17.19 2.74
CA LYS A 56 1.44 -17.74 3.99
C LYS A 56 2.39 -18.66 4.75
N THR A 57 3.26 -19.38 4.04
CA THR A 57 4.30 -20.25 4.60
C THR A 57 5.36 -19.46 5.38
N MET A 58 5.75 -18.29 4.87
CA MET A 58 6.73 -17.38 5.46
C MET A 58 6.11 -16.53 6.58
N MET A 59 4.83 -16.17 6.47
CA MET A 59 4.11 -15.36 7.49
C MET A 59 4.11 -15.98 8.91
N LYS A 60 4.35 -17.30 9.03
CA LYS A 60 4.48 -17.99 10.33
C LYS A 60 5.69 -17.54 11.15
N GLU A 61 6.67 -16.92 10.50
CA GLU A 61 7.92 -16.47 11.11
C GLU A 61 7.96 -14.97 11.38
N VAL A 62 6.94 -14.25 10.92
CA VAL A 62 6.79 -12.81 11.08
C VAL A 62 5.70 -12.55 12.11
N TYR A 63 5.94 -11.60 12.99
CA TYR A 63 5.02 -11.22 14.05
C TYR A 63 4.57 -9.77 13.85
N LEU A 64 3.30 -9.53 14.11
CA LEU A 64 2.72 -8.19 14.13
C LEU A 64 3.37 -7.39 15.27
N PRO A 65 3.86 -6.16 15.00
CA PRO A 65 4.31 -5.26 16.05
C PRO A 65 3.24 -5.04 17.11
N GLN A 66 3.64 -4.99 18.39
CA GLN A 66 2.70 -4.96 19.50
C GLN A 66 1.78 -3.72 19.49
N SER A 67 2.26 -2.60 18.93
CA SER A 67 1.48 -1.38 18.71
C SER A 67 0.24 -1.60 17.82
N LEU A 68 0.27 -2.60 16.93
CA LEU A 68 -0.84 -2.96 16.04
C LEU A 68 -1.67 -4.14 16.56
N SER A 69 -1.34 -4.70 17.73
CA SER A 69 -1.99 -5.91 18.26
C SER A 69 -3.44 -5.70 18.71
N CYS A 70 -3.83 -4.45 18.97
CA CYS A 70 -5.17 -4.08 19.40
C CYS A 70 -5.49 -2.64 19.00
N GLY A 71 -6.72 -2.17 19.24
CA GLY A 71 -7.14 -0.82 18.85
C GLY A 71 -7.93 -0.79 17.54
N GLY A 72 -8.24 -1.96 16.98
CA GLY A 72 -8.96 -2.11 15.72
C GLY A 72 -8.08 -2.35 14.50
N PHE A 73 -6.74 -2.20 14.59
CA PHE A 73 -5.83 -2.36 13.46
C PHE A 73 -5.93 -3.73 12.78
N THR A 74 -6.00 -4.81 13.57
CA THR A 74 -6.07 -6.18 13.03
C THR A 74 -7.31 -6.46 12.19
N GLN A 75 -8.34 -5.61 12.30
CA GLN A 75 -9.56 -5.71 11.50
C GLN A 75 -9.50 -4.91 10.20
N ARG A 76 -8.41 -4.17 9.95
CA ARG A 76 -8.23 -3.25 8.82
C ARG A 76 -6.99 -3.52 7.97
N LEU A 77 -6.26 -4.58 8.29
CA LEU A 77 -5.06 -5.02 7.55
C LEU A 77 -5.38 -5.25 6.08
N GLN A 78 -4.53 -4.75 5.20
CA GLN A 78 -4.62 -4.84 3.74
C GLN A 78 -3.64 -5.86 3.20
N ASP A 79 -2.36 -5.61 3.39
CA ASP A 79 -1.34 -6.46 2.87
C ASP A 79 -0.08 -6.33 3.72
N MET A 80 0.76 -7.34 3.60
CA MET A 80 2.00 -7.47 4.33
C MET A 80 3.07 -7.82 3.31
N LYS A 81 3.83 -6.83 2.85
CA LYS A 81 4.84 -7.02 1.80
C LYS A 81 6.23 -7.28 2.34
N LEU A 82 6.97 -8.12 1.64
CA LEU A 82 8.41 -8.28 1.76
C LEU A 82 9.09 -7.43 0.69
N TRP A 83 10.05 -6.62 1.13
CA TRP A 83 10.95 -5.86 0.29
C TRP A 83 12.34 -6.45 0.46
N LEU A 84 13.01 -6.86 -0.63
CA LEU A 84 14.35 -7.45 -0.57
C LEU A 84 15.20 -7.02 -1.77
N SER A 85 16.39 -6.48 -1.50
CA SER A 85 17.36 -6.09 -2.51
C SER A 85 18.80 -6.12 -1.98
N ASN A 86 19.77 -5.87 -2.87
CA ASN A 86 21.17 -5.66 -2.47
C ASN A 86 21.49 -4.19 -2.18
N GLY A 87 20.47 -3.36 -1.97
CA GLY A 87 20.64 -1.93 -1.71
C GLY A 87 20.92 -1.13 -2.98
N GLY A 88 20.94 0.19 -2.80
CA GLY A 88 20.99 1.15 -3.90
C GLY A 88 19.66 1.26 -4.64
N THR A 89 18.55 0.78 -4.05
CA THR A 89 17.21 1.02 -4.59
C THR A 89 16.71 2.39 -4.14
N ALA A 90 15.92 3.02 -5.01
CA ALA A 90 15.29 4.30 -4.75
C ALA A 90 13.86 4.30 -5.29
N SER A 91 12.91 4.65 -4.42
CA SER A 91 11.55 4.95 -4.88
C SER A 91 11.51 6.33 -5.54
N THR A 92 10.49 6.57 -6.35
CA THR A 92 10.04 7.95 -6.64
C THR A 92 9.48 8.59 -5.39
N LEU A 93 9.33 9.91 -5.39
CA LEU A 93 8.47 10.58 -4.43
C LEU A 93 7.02 10.17 -4.73
N HIS A 94 6.28 9.63 -3.76
CA HIS A 94 4.89 9.22 -3.93
C HIS A 94 4.17 9.23 -2.59
N MET A 95 2.86 9.00 -2.57
CA MET A 95 2.11 8.76 -1.33
C MET A 95 1.34 7.46 -1.41
N ASP A 96 1.11 6.85 -0.24
CA ASP A 96 0.24 5.69 -0.11
C ASP A 96 -1.16 6.14 0.35
N ASN A 97 -2.19 5.51 -0.20
CA ASN A 97 -3.58 5.67 0.24
C ASN A 97 -3.92 4.95 1.55
N MET A 98 -2.93 4.35 2.19
CA MET A 98 -3.05 3.51 3.36
C MET A 98 -2.06 3.95 4.43
N ASP A 99 -2.41 3.73 5.69
CA ASP A 99 -1.41 3.78 6.74
C ASP A 99 -0.45 2.60 6.59
N ASN A 100 0.84 2.85 6.80
CA ASN A 100 1.86 1.81 6.67
C ASN A 100 2.87 1.80 7.80
N LEU A 101 3.38 0.61 8.12
CA LEU A 101 4.48 0.42 9.07
C LEU A 101 5.59 -0.40 8.41
N ASN A 102 6.71 0.26 8.09
CA ASN A 102 7.87 -0.38 7.47
C ASN A 102 8.88 -0.81 8.54
N CYS A 103 9.02 -2.11 8.75
CA CYS A 103 9.92 -2.69 9.75
C CYS A 103 11.17 -3.29 9.09
N MET A 104 12.35 -2.80 9.47
CA MET A 104 13.63 -3.22 8.91
C MET A 104 14.14 -4.52 9.54
N ILE A 105 14.50 -5.49 8.69
CA ILE A 105 15.11 -6.77 9.11
C ILE A 105 16.62 -6.78 8.86
N SER A 106 17.08 -6.22 7.73
CA SER A 106 18.51 -6.04 7.43
C SER A 106 18.76 -4.84 6.54
N GLY A 107 19.97 -4.28 6.59
CA GLY A 107 20.34 -3.07 5.83
C GLY A 107 19.80 -1.81 6.49
N THR A 108 19.68 -0.71 5.75
CA THR A 108 19.14 0.56 6.28
C THR A 108 18.31 1.23 5.20
N LYS A 109 17.25 1.95 5.58
CA LYS A 109 16.51 2.84 4.68
C LYS A 109 16.61 4.28 5.15
N ASP A 110 16.91 5.18 4.22
CA ASP A 110 16.78 6.62 4.42
C ASP A 110 15.46 7.07 3.80
N TRP A 111 14.65 7.75 4.60
CA TRP A 111 13.34 8.25 4.23
C TRP A 111 13.38 9.76 4.16
N PHE A 112 12.77 10.29 3.11
CA PHE A 112 12.35 11.68 2.97
C PHE A 112 10.83 11.71 3.04
N LEU A 113 10.26 12.63 3.80
CA LEU A 113 8.83 12.66 4.14
C LEU A 113 8.29 14.09 4.05
N ILE A 114 7.11 14.27 3.47
CA ILE A 114 6.37 15.53 3.46
C ILE A 114 4.96 15.26 3.99
N GLU A 115 4.52 16.12 4.90
CA GLU A 115 3.17 16.08 5.49
C GLU A 115 2.09 16.30 4.42
N LYS A 116 0.98 15.57 4.54
CA LYS A 116 -0.18 15.66 3.64
C LYS A 116 -0.73 17.09 3.52
N GLU A 117 -0.87 17.78 4.65
CA GLU A 117 -1.42 19.14 4.71
C GLU A 117 -0.52 20.15 3.99
N VAL A 118 0.79 19.88 3.93
CA VAL A 118 1.73 20.68 3.16
C VAL A 118 1.52 20.41 1.67
N THR A 119 1.45 19.18 1.23
CA THR A 119 1.32 18.88 -0.21
C THR A 119 0.00 19.38 -0.81
N GLU A 120 -1.10 19.30 -0.06
CA GLU A 120 -2.40 19.88 -0.45
C GLU A 120 -2.33 21.40 -0.66
N LYS A 121 -1.61 22.10 0.21
CA LYS A 121 -1.45 23.57 0.13
C LYS A 121 -0.57 24.00 -1.04
N TRP A 122 0.43 23.20 -1.37
CA TRP A 122 1.44 23.56 -2.37
C TRP A 122 1.11 23.06 -3.79
N GLN A 123 -0.06 22.43 -3.99
CA GLN A 123 -0.57 21.96 -5.29
C GLN A 123 0.51 21.24 -6.09
N LEU A 124 1.08 20.22 -5.46
CA LEU A 124 2.11 19.40 -6.08
C LEU A 124 1.56 18.62 -7.30
N HIS A 125 0.25 18.46 -7.44
CA HIS A 125 -0.38 17.86 -8.62
C HIS A 125 -0.34 18.81 -9.83
N HIS A 126 0.02 18.29 -11.01
CA HIS A 126 -0.10 19.03 -12.27
C HIS A 126 -1.44 18.75 -12.99
N ASP A 127 -1.88 19.72 -13.79
CA ASP A 127 -3.14 19.66 -14.57
C ASP A 127 -3.17 18.56 -15.64
N ASP A 128 -2.03 17.93 -15.93
CA ASP A 128 -1.91 16.77 -16.83
C ASP A 128 -2.24 15.42 -16.14
N GLY A 129 -2.60 15.46 -14.85
CA GLY A 129 -2.97 14.27 -14.08
C GLY A 129 -1.77 13.46 -13.59
N GLU A 130 -0.54 13.92 -13.82
CA GLU A 130 0.64 13.30 -13.23
C GLU A 130 0.78 13.77 -11.77
N GLU A 131 0.54 12.88 -10.82
CA GLU A 131 1.11 13.05 -9.48
C GLU A 131 2.65 13.10 -9.59
N ILE A 132 3.30 13.82 -8.67
CA ILE A 132 4.76 14.01 -8.65
C ILE A 132 5.48 12.67 -8.44
N ALA A 133 5.62 11.84 -9.47
CA ALA A 133 6.56 10.73 -9.53
C ALA A 133 7.97 11.28 -9.85
N VAL A 134 8.40 12.29 -9.08
CA VAL A 134 9.70 12.93 -9.31
C VAL A 134 10.81 11.99 -8.89
N ASP A 135 11.75 11.80 -9.81
CA ASP A 135 13.05 11.22 -9.51
C ASP A 135 13.80 12.18 -8.57
N VAL A 136 13.84 11.87 -7.28
CA VAL A 136 14.51 12.72 -6.29
C VAL A 136 16.03 12.80 -6.49
N GLU A 137 16.63 11.88 -7.25
CA GLU A 137 18.04 11.99 -7.61
C GLU A 137 18.26 13.09 -8.67
N ARG A 138 17.20 13.47 -9.40
CA ARG A 138 17.24 14.36 -10.56
C ARG A 138 16.00 15.24 -10.66
N VAL A 139 15.70 15.98 -9.58
CA VAL A 139 14.57 16.92 -9.52
C VAL A 139 14.75 18.07 -10.50
N ASP A 140 13.80 18.26 -11.42
CA ASP A 140 13.71 19.48 -12.22
C ASP A 140 13.09 20.60 -11.40
N MET A 141 13.93 21.46 -10.82
CA MET A 141 13.49 22.59 -10.00
C MET A 141 12.78 23.70 -10.79
N TYR A 142 12.84 23.70 -12.12
CA TYR A 142 12.03 24.62 -12.95
C TYR A 142 10.61 24.07 -13.11
N ARG A 143 10.45 22.76 -13.25
CA ARG A 143 9.13 22.10 -13.27
C ARG A 143 8.49 22.07 -11.88
N TYR A 144 9.28 21.85 -10.83
CA TYR A 144 8.80 21.71 -9.44
C TYR A 144 9.39 22.76 -8.47
N PRO A 145 9.16 24.07 -8.70
CA PRO A 145 9.78 25.13 -7.90
C PRO A 145 9.32 25.13 -6.42
N ALA A 146 8.14 24.56 -6.14
CA ALA A 146 7.61 24.42 -4.78
C ALA A 146 8.52 23.57 -3.88
N LEU A 147 9.14 22.52 -4.43
CA LEU A 147 10.00 21.59 -3.67
C LEU A 147 11.22 22.27 -3.04
N ARG A 148 11.59 23.47 -3.50
CA ARG A 148 12.69 24.24 -2.92
C ARG A 148 12.42 24.71 -1.49
N ASN A 149 11.16 25.00 -1.16
CA ASN A 149 10.78 25.66 0.09
C ASN A 149 9.84 24.83 0.97
N ILE A 150 9.45 23.63 0.50
CA ILE A 150 8.55 22.77 1.23
C ILE A 150 9.24 22.22 2.49
N PRO A 151 8.61 22.35 3.68
CA PRO A 151 9.07 21.65 4.88
C PRO A 151 9.07 20.13 4.66
N TRP A 152 10.12 19.47 5.11
CA TRP A 152 10.27 18.03 4.99
C TRP A 152 10.93 17.45 6.23
N TRP A 153 10.73 16.15 6.41
CA TRP A 153 11.31 15.34 7.46
C TRP A 153 12.21 14.27 6.87
N SER A 154 13.21 13.83 7.63
CA SER A 154 14.02 12.66 7.26
C SER A 154 14.16 11.68 8.41
N ALA A 155 14.18 10.40 8.08
CA ALA A 155 14.43 9.33 9.03
C ALA A 155 15.39 8.29 8.44
N ARG A 156 16.42 7.90 9.20
CA ARG A 156 17.26 6.75 8.90
C ARG A 156 16.82 5.58 9.77
N VAL A 157 16.36 4.50 9.15
CA VAL A 157 15.76 3.35 9.84
C VAL A 157 16.72 2.15 9.76
N PRO A 158 17.39 1.78 10.87
CA PRO A 158 18.30 0.64 10.94
C PRO A 158 17.54 -0.69 11.18
N PRO A 159 18.20 -1.86 11.10
CA PRO A 159 17.58 -3.15 11.40
C PRO A 159 17.05 -3.21 12.84
N GLY A 160 15.83 -3.72 13.01
CA GLY A 160 15.15 -3.83 14.31
C GLY A 160 14.13 -2.72 14.56
N ASP A 161 14.24 -1.60 13.85
CA ASP A 161 13.32 -0.47 13.98
C ASP A 161 12.22 -0.51 12.92
N CYS A 162 11.12 0.19 13.20
CA CYS A 162 10.02 0.39 12.27
C CYS A 162 9.70 1.88 12.12
N LEU A 163 9.30 2.29 10.92
CA LEU A 163 8.80 3.62 10.64
C LEU A 163 7.32 3.56 10.29
N TYR A 164 6.51 4.32 11.01
CA TYR A 164 5.10 4.53 10.69
C TYR A 164 4.98 5.69 9.69
N VAL A 165 4.29 5.46 8.57
CA VAL A 165 3.98 6.47 7.57
C VAL A 165 2.45 6.59 7.50
N PRO A 166 1.89 7.75 7.89
CA PRO A 166 0.45 7.97 7.80
C PRO A 166 -0.03 8.03 6.35
N GLN A 167 -1.29 7.69 6.12
CA GLN A 167 -1.96 7.87 4.82
C GLN A 167 -1.71 9.28 4.26
N GLY A 168 -1.39 9.34 2.96
CA GLY A 168 -1.26 10.60 2.21
C GLY A 168 0.01 11.38 2.50
N TRP A 169 0.91 10.86 3.34
CA TRP A 169 2.24 11.44 3.48
C TRP A 169 3.09 11.08 2.27
N TYR A 170 3.57 12.12 1.59
CA TYR A 170 4.51 11.92 0.50
C TYR A 170 5.83 11.45 1.07
N HIS A 171 6.43 10.46 0.41
CA HIS A 171 7.66 9.87 0.86
C HIS A 171 8.54 9.38 -0.29
N GLN A 172 9.84 9.41 -0.04
CA GLN A 172 10.84 8.78 -0.87
C GLN A 172 11.77 7.95 -0.01
N VAL A 173 12.18 6.79 -0.53
CA VAL A 173 12.94 5.80 0.22
C VAL A 173 14.18 5.40 -0.54
N ARG A 174 15.35 5.51 0.10
CA ARG A 174 16.61 4.97 -0.41
C ARG A 174 17.10 3.82 0.46
N SER A 175 17.45 2.69 -0.16
CA SER A 175 17.96 1.52 0.55
C SER A 175 19.49 1.40 0.52
N HIS A 176 20.07 0.93 1.62
CA HIS A 176 21.52 0.76 1.79
C HIS A 176 21.87 -0.66 2.27
N GLY A 177 22.93 -1.22 1.69
CA GLY A 177 23.41 -2.59 1.96
C GLY A 177 22.40 -3.67 1.57
N ARG A 178 22.58 -4.90 2.07
CA ARG A 178 21.56 -5.96 1.93
C ARG A 178 20.28 -5.53 2.64
N ASN A 179 19.33 -5.02 1.87
CA ASN A 179 18.13 -4.38 2.40
C ASN A 179 16.99 -5.39 2.43
N MET A 180 16.38 -5.55 3.60
CA MET A 180 15.19 -6.38 3.75
C MET A 180 14.25 -5.76 4.77
N ALA A 181 13.01 -5.55 4.39
CA ALA A 181 11.98 -4.95 5.22
C ALA A 181 10.63 -5.65 5.05
N VAL A 182 9.82 -5.63 6.10
CA VAL A 182 8.41 -6.01 6.05
C VAL A 182 7.58 -4.74 6.16
N ASN A 183 6.68 -4.53 5.21
CA ASN A 183 5.70 -3.46 5.27
C ASN A 183 4.34 -4.02 5.65
N ILE A 184 3.62 -3.37 6.55
CA ILE A 184 2.27 -3.76 6.95
C ILE A 184 1.35 -2.58 6.65
N TRP A 185 0.37 -2.77 5.76
CA TRP A 185 -0.61 -1.76 5.39
C TRP A 185 -1.97 -2.01 6.05
N TRP A 186 -2.67 -0.94 6.43
CA TRP A 186 -4.06 -1.01 6.91
C TRP A 186 -4.85 0.24 6.53
N THR A 187 -6.19 0.11 6.51
CA THR A 187 -7.04 1.27 6.23
C THR A 187 -7.04 2.22 7.43
N PRO A 188 -6.87 3.54 7.21
CA PRO A 188 -6.84 4.54 8.26
C PRO A 188 -8.06 4.53 9.17
N MET A 189 -7.85 4.91 10.43
CA MET A 189 -8.89 4.91 11.47
C MET A 189 -8.99 6.27 12.14
N SER A 190 -10.22 6.77 12.27
CA SER A 190 -10.52 7.96 13.06
C SER A 190 -10.73 7.67 14.55
N ILE A 191 -10.96 6.40 14.93
CA ILE A 191 -11.28 6.00 16.29
C ILE A 191 -10.43 4.80 16.71
N PHE A 192 -9.74 4.93 17.83
CA PHE A 192 -9.02 3.83 18.47
C PHE A 192 -9.96 2.98 19.33
N ASN A 193 -10.07 1.69 19.04
CA ASN A 193 -10.93 0.78 19.80
C ASN A 193 -10.24 0.26 21.07
N HIS A 194 -10.31 1.02 22.16
CA HIS A 194 -9.73 0.62 23.45
C HIS A 194 -10.26 -0.72 23.98
N SER A 195 -11.51 -1.08 23.69
CA SER A 195 -12.13 -2.31 24.21
C SER A 195 -11.52 -3.59 23.60
N ASP A 196 -10.96 -3.50 22.40
CA ASP A 196 -10.24 -4.59 21.72
C ASP A 196 -8.96 -4.95 22.49
N CYS A 197 -8.29 -3.96 23.08
CA CYS A 197 -7.09 -4.16 23.88
C CYS A 197 -7.32 -4.89 25.20
N THR A 198 -8.54 -4.80 25.77
CA THR A 198 -8.89 -5.41 27.06
C THR A 198 -9.58 -6.76 26.91
N LYS A 199 -10.26 -7.01 25.78
CA LYS A 199 -10.99 -8.25 25.49
C LYS A 199 -10.14 -9.33 24.82
N GLY A 200 -8.97 -8.98 24.29
CA GLY A 200 -8.09 -9.87 23.52
C GLY A 200 -7.16 -10.78 24.34
N ARG A 201 -6.49 -11.71 23.64
CA ARG A 201 -5.34 -12.49 24.16
C ARG A 201 -4.42 -11.51 24.88
N GLY A 202 -3.96 -11.85 26.09
CA GLY A 202 -3.16 -10.94 26.92
C GLY A 202 -2.16 -10.18 26.07
N HIS A 203 -2.22 -8.84 26.10
CA HIS A 203 -1.61 -7.86 25.18
C HIS A 203 -0.10 -8.06 24.89
N ARG A 204 0.55 -9.02 25.55
CA ARG A 204 1.97 -9.36 25.46
C ARG A 204 2.27 -10.61 24.63
N SER A 205 1.27 -11.38 24.19
CA SER A 205 1.52 -12.56 23.35
C SER A 205 1.78 -12.15 21.90
N PRO A 206 2.92 -12.56 21.30
CA PRO A 206 3.21 -12.26 19.90
C PRO A 206 2.12 -12.79 18.97
N VAL A 207 1.65 -11.94 18.05
CA VAL A 207 0.64 -12.31 17.03
C VAL A 207 1.36 -12.64 15.73
N GLN A 208 1.28 -13.89 15.29
CA GLN A 208 1.87 -14.31 14.01
C GLN A 208 1.05 -13.78 12.85
N LEU A 209 1.71 -13.25 11.81
CA LEU A 209 1.01 -12.71 10.63
C LEU A 209 0.13 -13.78 9.97
N SER A 210 0.56 -15.05 9.95
CA SER A 210 -0.21 -16.15 9.37
C SER A 210 -1.55 -16.44 10.06
N THR A 211 -1.79 -15.88 11.25
CA THR A 211 -3.06 -16.03 11.99
C THR A 211 -4.05 -14.92 11.70
N LEU A 212 -3.60 -13.86 11.04
CA LEU A 212 -4.40 -12.70 10.69
C LEU A 212 -5.17 -12.96 9.40
N LYS A 213 -6.32 -12.30 9.27
CA LYS A 213 -7.15 -12.34 8.06
C LYS A 213 -7.25 -10.92 7.50
N VAL A 214 -6.73 -10.74 6.30
CA VAL A 214 -7.00 -9.56 5.46
C VAL A 214 -8.47 -9.62 5.04
N ARG A 215 -9.14 -8.45 5.00
CA ARG A 215 -10.57 -8.33 4.68
C ARG A 215 -10.78 -7.27 3.60
N PRO A 216 -10.70 -7.63 2.30
CA PRO A 216 -10.77 -6.67 1.19
C PRO A 216 -12.05 -5.83 1.20
N GLY A 217 -13.20 -6.41 1.57
CA GLY A 217 -14.48 -5.69 1.59
C GLY A 217 -14.53 -4.48 2.53
N LYS A 218 -13.80 -4.51 3.66
CA LYS A 218 -13.69 -3.35 4.56
C LYS A 218 -12.96 -2.16 3.93
N GLN A 219 -12.16 -2.43 2.92
CA GLN A 219 -11.25 -1.48 2.31
C GLN A 219 -11.89 -0.88 1.09
N ILE A 220 -12.61 -1.67 0.30
CA ILE A 220 -13.48 -1.15 -0.75
C ILE A 220 -14.51 -0.20 -0.14
N ARG A 221 -15.08 -0.54 1.02
CA ARG A 221 -15.91 0.39 1.78
C ARG A 221 -15.18 1.71 2.08
N PHE A 222 -13.94 1.64 2.56
CA PHE A 222 -13.16 2.84 2.88
C PHE A 222 -12.90 3.69 1.62
N VAL A 223 -12.53 3.06 0.51
CA VAL A 223 -12.30 3.70 -0.78
C VAL A 223 -13.57 4.37 -1.29
N LEU A 224 -14.70 3.66 -1.30
CA LEU A 224 -16.00 4.22 -1.70
C LEU A 224 -16.42 5.38 -0.81
N ARG A 225 -16.29 5.22 0.52
CA ARG A 225 -16.60 6.30 1.46
C ARG A 225 -15.75 7.54 1.21
N THR A 226 -14.45 7.38 1.02
CA THR A 226 -13.51 8.49 0.76
C THR A 226 -13.86 9.19 -0.55
N LEU A 227 -14.11 8.42 -1.62
CA LEU A 227 -14.55 8.94 -2.91
C LEU A 227 -15.84 9.75 -2.77
N LEU A 228 -16.85 9.20 -2.10
CA LEU A 228 -18.12 9.90 -1.90
C LEU A 228 -17.94 11.20 -1.11
N GLU A 229 -17.16 11.18 -0.03
CA GLU A 229 -16.84 12.37 0.76
C GLU A 229 -16.15 13.46 -0.09
N GLU A 230 -15.25 13.10 -1.00
CA GLU A 230 -14.59 14.04 -1.91
C GLU A 230 -15.53 14.73 -2.89
N TYR A 231 -16.63 14.06 -3.27
CA TYR A 231 -17.63 14.53 -4.23
C TYR A 231 -18.92 15.07 -3.57
N GLY A 232 -18.89 15.36 -2.26
CA GLY A 232 -20.01 16.01 -1.56
C GLY A 232 -20.96 15.06 -0.83
N GLY A 233 -20.61 13.78 -0.73
CA GLY A 233 -21.29 12.76 0.09
C GLY A 233 -22.10 11.73 -0.69
N GLU A 234 -22.34 11.97 -1.98
CA GLU A 234 -23.11 11.08 -2.86
C GLU A 234 -22.64 11.20 -4.32
N LEU A 235 -22.77 10.11 -5.08
CA LEU A 235 -22.47 10.08 -6.51
C LEU A 235 -23.52 9.26 -7.27
N PRO A 236 -23.90 9.67 -8.49
CA PRO A 236 -24.78 8.86 -9.33
C PRO A 236 -24.06 7.59 -9.79
N LYS A 237 -24.85 6.55 -10.08
CA LYS A 237 -24.37 5.24 -10.50
C LYS A 237 -23.27 5.29 -11.56
N GLU A 238 -23.48 6.03 -12.64
CA GLU A 238 -22.57 6.08 -13.77
C GLU A 238 -21.19 6.64 -13.36
N MET A 239 -21.18 7.61 -12.44
CA MET A 239 -19.94 8.17 -11.92
C MET A 239 -19.20 7.17 -11.05
N VAL A 240 -19.88 6.51 -10.10
CA VAL A 240 -19.26 5.47 -9.25
C VAL A 240 -18.65 4.37 -10.13
N GLN A 241 -19.37 3.93 -11.16
CA GLN A 241 -18.89 2.90 -12.09
C GLN A 241 -17.66 3.33 -12.88
N SER A 242 -17.60 4.60 -13.30
CA SER A 242 -16.45 5.14 -14.03
C SER A 242 -15.24 5.41 -13.13
N LEU A 243 -15.46 5.69 -11.85
CA LEU A 243 -14.42 6.13 -10.93
C LEU A 243 -13.81 4.98 -10.14
N VAL A 244 -14.50 3.87 -9.93
CA VAL A 244 -14.03 2.75 -9.09
C VAL A 244 -13.67 1.56 -9.97
N LEU A 245 -12.41 1.53 -10.40
CA LEU A 245 -11.91 0.52 -11.33
C LEU A 245 -10.94 -0.45 -10.63
N TYR A 246 -10.83 -1.66 -11.15
CA TYR A 246 -9.77 -2.62 -10.82
C TYR A 246 -9.18 -3.13 -12.13
N GLN A 247 -7.87 -2.96 -12.32
CA GLN A 247 -7.19 -3.32 -13.59
C GLN A 247 -7.82 -2.66 -14.83
N GLY A 248 -8.36 -1.44 -14.67
CA GLY A 248 -9.03 -0.69 -15.74
C GLY A 248 -10.50 -1.07 -15.99
N GLU A 249 -11.06 -2.02 -15.25
CA GLU A 249 -12.45 -2.45 -15.35
C GLU A 249 -13.27 -2.01 -14.13
N SER A 250 -14.53 -1.62 -14.32
CA SER A 250 -15.38 -1.23 -13.19
C SER A 250 -15.70 -2.44 -12.30
N ILE A 251 -15.41 -2.33 -11.00
CA ILE A 251 -15.80 -3.37 -10.03
C ILE A 251 -17.23 -3.19 -9.51
N ILE A 252 -17.81 -2.01 -9.69
CA ILE A 252 -19.17 -1.69 -9.26
C ILE A 252 -20.14 -2.02 -10.39
N THR A 253 -20.32 -3.29 -10.72
CA THR A 253 -21.28 -3.70 -11.76
C THR A 253 -22.71 -3.31 -11.41
N ASP A 254 -23.64 -3.37 -12.37
CA ASP A 254 -25.06 -3.09 -12.12
C ASP A 254 -25.65 -3.91 -10.96
N SER A 255 -25.24 -5.18 -10.84
CA SER A 255 -25.67 -6.04 -9.74
C SER A 255 -25.07 -5.60 -8.41
N VAL A 256 -23.80 -5.18 -8.38
CA VAL A 256 -23.15 -4.68 -7.16
C VAL A 256 -23.79 -3.36 -6.73
N PHE A 257 -23.99 -2.44 -7.68
CA PHE A 257 -24.62 -1.15 -7.40
C PHE A 257 -26.03 -1.31 -6.84
N THR A 258 -26.83 -2.21 -7.41
CA THR A 258 -28.21 -2.47 -6.94
C THR A 258 -28.26 -2.95 -5.48
N GLU A 259 -27.22 -3.65 -5.02
CA GLU A 259 -27.11 -4.08 -3.62
C GLU A 259 -26.57 -2.97 -2.70
N PHE A 260 -25.84 -2.01 -3.25
CA PHE A 260 -25.29 -0.88 -2.51
C PHE A 260 -26.29 0.29 -2.38
N ASP A 261 -27.11 0.52 -3.41
CA ASP A 261 -28.20 1.50 -3.45
C ASP A 261 -29.41 0.97 -2.67
N LEU A 262 -29.46 1.30 -1.37
CA LEU A 262 -30.43 0.78 -0.43
C LEU A 262 -31.79 1.48 -0.58
N ASN A 263 -31.80 2.74 -1.02
CA ASN A 263 -33.02 3.53 -1.17
C ASN A 263 -33.60 3.49 -2.61
N ARG A 264 -32.84 2.95 -3.57
CA ARG A 264 -33.16 2.78 -4.99
C ARG A 264 -33.36 4.09 -5.75
N ASP A 265 -32.59 5.12 -5.43
CA ASP A 265 -32.64 6.42 -6.11
C ASP A 265 -31.62 6.56 -7.26
N ALA A 266 -30.82 5.52 -7.53
CA ALA A 266 -29.71 5.50 -8.49
C ALA A 266 -28.51 6.38 -8.11
N TRP A 267 -28.43 6.78 -6.84
CA TRP A 267 -27.28 7.42 -6.22
C TRP A 267 -26.70 6.49 -5.15
N LEU A 268 -25.40 6.62 -4.93
CA LEU A 268 -24.73 5.95 -3.83
C LEU A 268 -24.27 7.01 -2.85
N SER A 269 -24.70 6.89 -1.60
CA SER A 269 -24.36 7.83 -0.53
C SER A 269 -23.41 7.22 0.52
N VAL A 270 -22.70 8.08 1.26
CA VAL A 270 -21.88 7.65 2.41
C VAL A 270 -22.72 6.85 3.41
N ALA A 271 -23.96 7.27 3.66
CA ALA A 271 -24.86 6.63 4.62
C ALA A 271 -25.18 5.18 4.22
N GLU A 272 -25.38 4.91 2.93
CA GLU A 272 -25.65 3.55 2.44
C GLU A 272 -24.44 2.64 2.56
N ILE A 273 -23.26 3.15 2.15
CA ILE A 273 -22.00 2.41 2.26
C ILE A 273 -21.66 2.06 3.71
N GLU A 274 -21.97 2.94 4.66
CA GLU A 274 -21.83 2.68 6.10
C GLU A 274 -22.88 1.73 6.66
N ALA A 275 -24.11 1.73 6.12
CA ALA A 275 -25.19 0.85 6.54
C ALA A 275 -25.01 -0.60 6.07
N LEU A 276 -24.25 -0.83 4.99
CA LEU A 276 -23.95 -2.17 4.50
C LEU A 276 -23.23 -3.01 5.56
N LYS A 277 -23.47 -4.32 5.57
CA LYS A 277 -22.69 -5.25 6.39
C LYS A 277 -21.36 -5.57 5.72
N ASP A 278 -20.27 -5.70 6.49
CA ASP A 278 -18.95 -6.05 5.95
C ASP A 278 -19.02 -7.34 5.11
N SER A 279 -19.79 -8.33 5.56
CA SER A 279 -20.00 -9.60 4.87
C SER A 279 -20.68 -9.46 3.51
N THR A 280 -21.53 -8.45 3.35
CA THR A 280 -22.21 -8.18 2.07
C THR A 280 -21.20 -7.64 1.06
N VAL A 281 -20.38 -6.66 1.48
CA VAL A 281 -19.33 -6.09 0.62
C VAL A 281 -18.29 -7.16 0.25
N GLU A 282 -17.87 -7.98 1.23
CA GLU A 282 -16.93 -9.09 0.98
C GLU A 282 -17.49 -10.16 0.02
N ALA A 283 -18.81 -10.44 0.08
CA ALA A 283 -19.43 -11.42 -0.80
C ALA A 283 -19.62 -10.91 -2.23
N LEU A 284 -19.87 -9.61 -2.40
CA LEU A 284 -20.05 -8.98 -3.70
C LEU A 284 -18.74 -8.74 -4.43
N LEU A 285 -17.64 -8.54 -3.68
CA LEU A 285 -16.32 -8.22 -4.21
C LEU A 285 -15.22 -9.14 -3.62
N PRO A 286 -15.33 -10.47 -3.82
CA PRO A 286 -14.45 -11.43 -3.15
C PRO A 286 -13.02 -11.45 -3.70
N ASP A 287 -12.84 -11.14 -4.99
CA ASP A 287 -11.57 -11.29 -5.72
C ASP A 287 -10.81 -9.97 -5.94
N VAL A 288 -11.32 -8.86 -5.41
CA VAL A 288 -10.72 -7.54 -5.60
C VAL A 288 -9.54 -7.36 -4.65
N GLN A 289 -8.32 -7.28 -5.20
CA GLN A 289 -7.11 -6.93 -4.47
C GLN A 289 -6.85 -5.42 -4.60
N LEU A 290 -6.85 -4.67 -3.50
CA LEU A 290 -6.87 -3.20 -3.60
C LEU A 290 -5.63 -2.53 -4.21
N GLN A 291 -4.51 -3.23 -4.34
CA GLN A 291 -3.33 -2.66 -5.02
C GLN A 291 -3.59 -2.33 -6.50
N GLY A 292 -4.65 -2.87 -7.09
CA GLY A 292 -5.11 -2.51 -8.42
C GLY A 292 -6.42 -1.71 -8.45
N VAL A 293 -6.99 -1.31 -7.30
CA VAL A 293 -8.24 -0.53 -7.27
C VAL A 293 -7.89 0.95 -7.43
N ASP A 294 -8.24 1.48 -8.59
CA ASP A 294 -8.10 2.88 -8.95
C ASP A 294 -9.38 3.62 -8.57
N THR A 295 -9.22 4.66 -7.74
CA THR A 295 -10.22 5.71 -7.64
C THR A 295 -9.63 6.99 -8.18
N TYR A 296 -10.14 7.46 -9.31
CA TYR A 296 -9.79 8.76 -9.92
C TYR A 296 -10.23 9.98 -9.07
N GLY A 297 -10.30 9.84 -7.74
CA GLY A 297 -10.46 10.92 -6.76
C GLY A 297 -9.12 11.57 -6.40
N ARG A 298 -9.13 12.54 -5.47
CA ARG A 298 -7.93 13.26 -5.00
C ARG A 298 -6.98 12.39 -4.18
N CYS A 299 -7.45 11.28 -3.61
CA CYS A 299 -6.61 10.22 -3.08
C CYS A 299 -6.13 9.29 -4.21
N GLN A 300 -5.27 9.81 -5.09
CA GLN A 300 -4.52 8.98 -6.03
C GLN A 300 -3.32 8.34 -5.32
N ALA A 301 -3.12 7.07 -5.62
CA ALA A 301 -1.83 6.40 -5.54
C ALA A 301 -1.88 5.38 -6.66
N TYR A 302 -1.38 5.75 -7.84
CA TYR A 302 -1.52 4.93 -9.03
C TYR A 302 -0.77 3.60 -8.91
N ASN A 303 -1.34 2.62 -9.61
CA ASN A 303 -0.83 1.30 -10.00
C ASN A 303 0.62 0.96 -9.66
N ASN A 304 0.76 -0.13 -8.91
CA ASN A 304 1.92 -1.02 -8.97
C ASN A 304 1.89 -1.98 -10.18
N THR A 305 0.96 -1.83 -11.14
CA THR A 305 0.86 -2.70 -12.32
C THR A 305 1.12 -1.92 -13.61
N GLY A 306 2.21 -2.26 -14.29
CA GLY A 306 2.53 -1.76 -15.63
C GLY A 306 1.36 -1.99 -16.60
N GLY A 307 0.67 -0.91 -16.94
CA GLY A 307 -0.42 -0.88 -17.91
C GLY A 307 -0.16 0.25 -18.90
N GLN A 308 0.25 -0.14 -20.10
CA GLN A 308 0.43 0.63 -21.33
C GLN A 308 -0.21 2.03 -21.38
N SER A 309 0.61 3.08 -21.40
CA SER A 309 0.27 4.33 -22.07
C SER A 309 0.45 4.16 -23.58
N ASN A 310 -0.56 3.61 -24.25
CA ASN A 310 -0.72 3.84 -25.68
C ASN A 310 -1.45 5.18 -25.87
N VAL A 311 -0.69 6.27 -25.90
CA VAL A 311 -1.17 7.55 -26.45
C VAL A 311 -0.52 7.74 -27.82
N ARG A 312 -1.37 7.73 -28.85
CA ARG A 312 -1.13 8.49 -30.09
C ARG A 312 -1.72 9.87 -29.92
#